data_AF-A0A8J3VA22-F1
#
_entry.id   AF-A0A8J3VA22-F1
#
_cell.length_a   1.000
_cell.length_b   1.000
_cell.length_c   1.000
_cell.angle_alpha   90.00
_cell.angle_beta   90.00
_cell.angle_gamma   90.00
#
_symmetry.space_group_name_H-M   'P 1'
#
loop_
_entity.id
_entity.type
_entity.pdbx_description
1 polymer ?
#
loop_
_entity_poly.entity_id
_entity_poly.type
_entity_poly.pdbx_seq_one_letter_code
_entity_poly.pdbx_strand_id
1 'polypeptide(L)'
;MIWLAWRQHRKQGLFAVVGLAVLAALLVPTGISMHHTFTDSGLAECLRKLGTAEFLKPGADCDSLSSVFTNQYGTMATLGMLSVFLPLLVGLFWGAPLVARELEQGTHRLVWTQGVSRLRWALVKFGLVLAGTLIVSVCYALLLSWWLEPLSQAGQGRLAELNFDVQGVAPVAYTLYAVALGIFAGTVWRRVLPAMAAALIGFLALRFVLLLGVRAHFLPISERTYPVIGQIRPNSTLGDWIYSVGIKDASGKVVAANQQIQCAPAVAGNPNGPCAAFGPGAYNFQLYQPGGNFWPIQFIEAGLFTALAAVLLYLAIRQIRTRIA
;
A
#
# COMPACT_ATOMS: atom_id res chain seq x y z
N MET A 1 -9.54 16.85 31.63
CA MET A 1 -8.43 16.40 30.74
C MET A 1 -8.82 16.31 29.27
N ILE A 2 -9.90 15.62 28.90
CA ILE A 2 -10.33 15.49 27.49
C ILE A 2 -10.51 16.86 26.82
N TRP A 3 -11.18 17.80 27.49
CA TRP A 3 -11.36 19.18 26.98
C TRP A 3 -10.04 19.94 26.76
N LEU A 4 -9.05 19.78 27.65
CA LEU A 4 -7.75 20.42 27.53
C LEU A 4 -6.93 19.80 26.39
N ALA A 5 -6.92 18.47 26.29
CA ALA A 5 -6.30 17.76 25.18
C ALA A 5 -6.94 18.17 23.84
N TRP A 6 -8.28 18.25 23.78
CA TRP A 6 -8.99 18.75 22.62
C TRP A 6 -8.58 20.18 22.24
N ARG A 7 -8.56 21.12 23.20
CA ARG A 7 -8.12 22.50 22.92
C ARG A 7 -6.69 22.58 22.42
N GLN A 8 -5.80 21.73 22.91
CA GLN A 8 -4.41 21.67 22.48
C GLN A 8 -4.28 21.14 21.04
N HIS A 9 -5.08 20.12 20.69
CA HIS A 9 -4.99 19.42 19.40
C HIS A 9 -5.97 19.94 18.32
N ARG A 10 -6.89 20.85 18.64
CA ARG A 10 -7.91 21.36 17.70
C ARG A 10 -7.33 21.93 16.40
N LYS A 11 -6.15 22.56 16.44
CA LYS A 11 -5.50 23.09 15.24
C LYS A 11 -4.97 21.97 14.33
N GLN A 12 -4.40 20.91 14.93
CA GLN A 12 -3.99 19.72 14.18
C GLN A 12 -5.21 19.04 13.55
N GLY A 13 -6.30 18.89 14.32
CA GLY A 13 -7.57 18.37 13.80
C GLY A 13 -8.11 19.19 12.63
N LEU A 14 -8.12 20.53 12.74
CA LEU A 14 -8.51 21.43 11.65
C LEU A 14 -7.64 21.24 10.41
N PHE A 15 -6.31 21.18 10.56
CA PHE A 15 -5.41 20.97 9.44
C PHE A 15 -5.59 19.60 8.77
N ALA A 16 -5.89 18.53 9.53
CA ALA A 16 -6.24 17.24 8.93
C ALA A 16 -7.56 17.31 8.16
N VAL A 17 -8.59 17.96 8.71
CA VAL A 17 -9.88 18.11 8.01
C VAL A 17 -9.69 18.92 6.72
N VAL A 18 -8.94 20.02 6.77
CA VAL A 18 -8.61 20.82 5.57
C VAL A 18 -7.80 20.00 4.59
N GLY A 19 -6.78 19.27 5.04
CA GLY A 19 -5.97 18.41 4.16
C GLY A 19 -6.79 17.31 3.48
N LEU A 20 -7.68 16.66 4.23
CA LEU A 20 -8.63 15.68 3.68
C LEU A 20 -9.61 16.31 2.70
N ALA A 21 -10.11 17.51 2.99
CA ALA A 21 -11.00 18.24 2.08
C ALA A 21 -10.30 18.61 0.77
N VAL A 22 -9.03 19.04 0.83
CA VAL A 22 -8.21 19.31 -0.36
C VAL A 22 -7.94 18.03 -1.14
N LEU A 23 -7.59 16.94 -0.46
CA LEU A 23 -7.40 15.63 -1.09
C LEU A 23 -8.69 15.19 -1.80
N ALA A 24 -9.84 15.31 -1.14
CA ALA A 24 -11.14 14.99 -1.71
C ALA A 24 -11.51 15.89 -2.89
N ALA A 25 -11.24 17.19 -2.82
CA ALA A 25 -11.49 18.12 -3.91
C ALA A 25 -10.68 17.80 -5.17
N LEU A 26 -9.50 17.18 -5.03
CA LEU A 26 -8.68 16.71 -6.14
C LEU A 26 -9.10 15.32 -6.64
N LEU A 27 -9.31 14.38 -5.73
CA LEU A 27 -9.56 12.98 -6.07
C LEU A 27 -11.00 12.73 -6.50
N VAL A 28 -12.01 13.39 -5.93
CA VAL A 28 -13.41 13.11 -6.27
C VAL A 28 -13.74 13.45 -7.74
N PRO A 29 -13.42 14.65 -8.28
CA PRO A 29 -13.73 14.97 -9.67
C PRO A 29 -12.98 14.08 -10.66
N THR A 30 -11.70 13.83 -10.40
CA THR A 30 -10.86 12.96 -11.25
C THR A 30 -11.29 11.50 -11.16
N GLY A 31 -11.67 11.03 -9.97
CA GLY A 31 -12.23 9.71 -9.72
C GLY A 31 -13.55 9.50 -10.48
N ILE A 32 -14.46 10.46 -10.42
CA ILE A 32 -15.73 10.41 -11.18
C ILE A 32 -15.44 10.33 -12.68
N SER A 33 -14.55 11.17 -13.21
CA SER A 33 -14.15 11.13 -14.62
C SER A 33 -13.55 9.78 -15.04
N MET A 34 -12.70 9.19 -14.19
CA MET A 34 -12.12 7.87 -14.43
C MET A 34 -13.19 6.78 -14.45
N HIS A 35 -14.11 6.76 -13.49
CA HIS A 35 -15.18 5.77 -13.46
C HIS A 35 -16.09 5.87 -14.68
N HIS A 36 -16.48 7.08 -15.10
CA HIS A 36 -17.27 7.28 -16.32
C HIS A 36 -16.51 6.81 -17.56
N THR A 37 -15.25 7.20 -17.73
CA THR A 37 -14.46 6.78 -18.90
C THR A 37 -14.24 5.27 -18.91
N PHE A 38 -14.08 4.64 -17.74
CA PHE A 38 -13.94 3.20 -17.59
C PHE A 38 -15.20 2.44 -18.02
N THR A 39 -16.39 2.98 -17.75
CA THR A 39 -17.66 2.39 -18.21
C THR A 39 -17.97 2.72 -19.67
N ASP A 40 -17.80 3.98 -20.07
CA ASP A 40 -18.25 4.50 -21.36
C ASP A 40 -17.36 4.03 -22.52
N SER A 41 -16.07 3.77 -22.25
CA SER A 41 -15.15 3.14 -23.21
C SER A 41 -15.47 1.66 -23.50
N GLY A 42 -16.37 1.05 -22.73
CA GLY A 42 -16.67 -0.39 -22.81
C GLY A 42 -15.59 -1.27 -22.17
N LEU A 43 -14.54 -0.69 -21.57
CA LEU A 43 -13.46 -1.44 -20.92
C LEU A 43 -14.01 -2.28 -19.76
N ALA A 44 -14.86 -1.72 -18.90
CA ALA A 44 -15.48 -2.45 -17.79
C ALA A 44 -16.21 -3.72 -18.26
N GLU A 45 -16.97 -3.62 -19.35
CA GLU A 45 -17.72 -4.74 -19.93
C GLU A 45 -16.79 -5.76 -20.61
N CYS A 46 -15.72 -5.28 -21.26
CA CYS A 46 -14.69 -6.14 -21.83
C CYS A 46 -14.03 -7.01 -20.75
N LEU A 47 -13.54 -6.38 -19.67
CA LEU A 47 -12.89 -7.07 -18.55
C LEU A 47 -13.84 -8.08 -17.88
N ARG A 48 -15.11 -7.72 -17.71
CA ARG A 48 -16.14 -8.62 -17.17
C ARG A 48 -16.32 -9.89 -18.01
N LYS A 49 -16.22 -9.79 -19.34
CA LYS A 49 -16.35 -10.94 -20.26
C LYS A 49 -15.18 -11.90 -20.21
N LEU A 50 -13.98 -11.44 -19.82
CA LEU A 50 -12.81 -12.31 -19.66
C LEU A 50 -12.99 -13.29 -18.48
N GLY A 51 -13.78 -12.91 -17.48
CA GLY A 51 -14.14 -13.75 -16.36
C GLY A 51 -12.94 -14.12 -15.47
N THR A 52 -13.08 -15.20 -14.69
CA THR A 52 -12.09 -15.65 -13.70
C THR A 52 -11.25 -16.84 -14.15
N ALA A 53 -11.31 -17.18 -15.45
CA ALA A 53 -10.50 -18.26 -15.99
C ALA A 53 -9.01 -17.89 -15.93
N GLU A 54 -8.16 -18.85 -15.59
CA GLU A 54 -6.71 -18.63 -15.49
C GLU A 54 -6.13 -18.21 -16.86
N PHE A 55 -6.63 -18.80 -17.92
CA PHE A 55 -6.21 -18.55 -19.30
C PHE A 55 -7.34 -18.00 -20.16
N LEU A 56 -6.98 -17.06 -21.04
CA LEU A 56 -7.89 -16.44 -21.98
C LEU A 56 -8.14 -17.33 -23.20
N LYS A 57 -9.36 -17.23 -23.75
CA LYS A 57 -9.71 -17.85 -25.04
C LYS A 57 -9.03 -17.08 -26.19
N PRO A 58 -8.67 -17.74 -27.31
CA PRO A 58 -8.13 -17.05 -28.47
C PRO A 58 -9.02 -15.90 -28.93
N GLY A 59 -8.45 -14.71 -29.09
CA GLY A 59 -9.17 -13.50 -29.51
C GLY A 59 -9.97 -12.78 -28.43
N ALA A 60 -10.01 -13.29 -27.19
CA ALA A 60 -10.57 -12.59 -26.05
C ALA A 60 -9.46 -11.76 -25.38
N ASP A 61 -9.46 -10.45 -25.63
CA ASP A 61 -8.44 -9.52 -25.12
C ASP A 61 -9.04 -8.12 -24.94
N CYS A 62 -8.56 -7.40 -23.92
CA CYS A 62 -8.90 -6.01 -23.62
C CYS A 62 -7.67 -5.10 -23.59
N ASP A 63 -6.47 -5.60 -23.96
CA ASP A 63 -5.18 -4.92 -23.85
C ASP A 63 -5.17 -3.55 -24.54
N SER A 64 -5.80 -3.41 -25.71
CA SER A 64 -5.86 -2.13 -26.42
C SER A 64 -6.67 -1.08 -25.63
N LEU A 65 -7.87 -1.43 -25.16
CA LEU A 65 -8.72 -0.56 -24.34
C LEU A 65 -8.06 -0.23 -23.00
N SER A 66 -7.47 -1.24 -22.35
CA SER A 66 -6.68 -1.07 -21.13
C SER A 66 -5.52 -0.10 -21.35
N SER A 67 -4.75 -0.28 -22.43
CA SER A 67 -3.59 0.58 -22.73
C SER A 67 -3.97 2.03 -22.98
N VAL A 68 -5.08 2.29 -23.69
CA VAL A 68 -5.60 3.64 -23.94
C VAL A 68 -6.01 4.28 -22.61
N PHE A 69 -6.77 3.56 -21.78
CA PHE A 69 -7.20 4.03 -20.48
C PHE A 69 -6.00 4.32 -19.55
N THR A 70 -5.06 3.39 -19.44
CA THR A 70 -3.87 3.55 -18.59
C THR A 70 -2.96 4.66 -19.11
N ASN A 71 -2.86 4.88 -20.43
CA ASN A 71 -2.08 5.99 -20.97
C ASN A 71 -2.73 7.35 -20.67
N GLN A 72 -4.07 7.41 -20.72
CA GLN A 72 -4.81 8.62 -20.41
C GLN A 72 -4.68 9.03 -18.92
N TYR A 73 -4.73 8.06 -18.01
CA TYR A 73 -4.74 8.31 -16.56
C TYR A 73 -3.43 7.97 -15.84
N GLY A 74 -2.42 7.45 -16.55
CA GLY A 74 -1.18 6.95 -15.97
C GLY A 74 -0.38 8.01 -15.20
N THR A 75 -0.29 9.24 -15.75
CA THR A 75 0.36 10.36 -15.05
C THR A 75 -0.35 10.70 -13.74
N MET A 76 -1.68 10.67 -13.72
CA MET A 76 -2.46 10.89 -12.51
C MET A 76 -2.20 9.76 -11.51
N ALA A 77 -2.18 8.50 -11.96
CA ALA A 77 -1.88 7.35 -11.14
C ALA A 77 -0.49 7.49 -10.46
N THR A 78 0.54 7.91 -11.20
CA THR A 78 1.88 8.16 -10.63
C THR A 78 1.89 9.26 -9.58
N LEU A 79 1.09 10.33 -9.74
CA LEU A 79 0.96 11.36 -8.71
C LEU A 79 0.20 10.82 -7.49
N GLY A 80 -0.83 10.00 -7.72
CA GLY A 80 -1.57 9.30 -6.67
C GLY A 80 -0.68 8.41 -5.79
N MET A 81 0.39 7.83 -6.35
CA MET A 81 1.36 7.02 -5.59
C MET A 81 2.11 7.82 -4.51
N LEU A 82 2.22 9.15 -4.64
CA LEU A 82 2.80 10.00 -3.58
C LEU A 82 2.01 9.92 -2.26
N SER A 83 0.75 9.46 -2.32
CA SER A 83 -0.07 9.22 -1.12
C SER A 83 0.52 8.13 -0.19
N VAL A 84 1.46 7.31 -0.66
CA VAL A 84 2.22 6.35 0.16
C VAL A 84 2.97 7.02 1.32
N PHE A 85 3.26 8.32 1.21
CA PHE A 85 3.90 9.10 2.27
C PHE A 85 2.92 9.67 3.31
N LEU A 86 1.60 9.62 3.09
CA LEU A 86 0.61 10.14 4.04
C LEU A 86 0.76 9.51 5.43
N PRO A 87 0.92 8.17 5.58
CA PRO A 87 1.14 7.56 6.89
C PRO A 87 2.34 8.14 7.64
N LEU A 88 3.45 8.28 6.93
CA LEU A 88 4.69 8.84 7.48
C LEU A 88 4.48 10.29 7.94
N LEU A 89 3.86 11.13 7.10
CA LEU A 89 3.61 12.54 7.41
C LEU A 89 2.72 12.69 8.64
N VAL A 90 1.66 11.88 8.74
CA VAL A 90 0.78 11.87 9.93
C VAL A 90 1.59 11.47 11.16
N GLY A 91 2.39 10.40 11.11
CA GLY A 91 3.24 10.00 12.24
C GLY A 91 4.23 11.09 12.67
N LEU A 92 4.86 11.75 11.70
CA LEU A 92 5.87 12.76 11.92
C LEU A 92 5.32 14.03 12.58
N PHE A 93 4.13 14.49 12.19
CA PHE A 93 3.55 15.73 12.69
C PHE A 93 2.55 15.55 13.84
N TRP A 94 1.96 14.36 13.98
CA TRP A 94 0.99 14.08 15.04
C TRP A 94 1.61 13.27 16.18
N GLY A 95 2.42 12.26 15.86
CA GLY A 95 3.02 11.38 16.85
C GLY A 95 4.24 11.99 17.54
N ALA A 96 5.28 12.35 16.77
CA ALA A 96 6.56 12.81 17.34
C ALA A 96 6.45 14.04 18.26
N PRO A 97 5.73 15.11 17.89
CA PRO A 97 5.61 16.28 18.74
C PRO A 97 4.68 16.07 19.94
N LEU A 98 3.86 15.01 19.96
CA LEU A 98 2.81 14.81 20.97
C LEU A 98 3.37 14.83 22.39
N VAL A 99 4.47 14.09 22.60
CA VAL A 99 5.15 14.03 23.89
C VAL A 99 6.39 14.91 23.89
N ALA A 100 7.17 14.89 22.81
CA ALA A 100 8.45 15.60 22.76
C ALA A 100 8.29 17.11 23.02
N ARG A 101 7.27 17.74 22.43
CA ARG A 101 7.05 19.20 22.58
C ARG A 101 6.76 19.58 24.03
N GLU A 102 6.04 18.75 24.77
CA GLU A 102 5.70 19.04 26.17
C GLU A 102 6.84 18.75 27.14
N LEU A 103 7.70 17.79 26.80
CA LEU A 103 8.93 17.55 27.54
C LEU A 103 9.93 18.69 27.30
N GLU A 104 10.07 19.12 26.05
CA GLU A 104 10.95 20.21 25.63
C GLU A 104 10.52 21.57 26.23
N GLN A 105 9.21 21.85 26.27
CA GLN A 105 8.66 23.08 26.85
C GLN A 105 8.44 23.02 28.37
N GLY A 106 8.65 21.87 29.01
CA GLY A 106 8.45 21.68 30.45
C GLY A 106 6.99 21.74 30.93
N THR A 107 6.01 21.80 30.01
CA THR A 107 4.58 21.96 30.34
C THR A 107 4.00 20.77 31.12
N HIS A 108 4.60 19.58 30.97
CA HIS A 108 4.21 18.39 31.72
C HIS A 108 4.28 18.58 33.24
N ARG A 109 5.22 19.39 33.76
CA ARG A 109 5.39 19.65 35.20
C ARG A 109 4.17 20.34 35.80
N LEU A 110 3.63 21.34 35.12
CA LEU A 110 2.44 22.08 35.57
C LEU A 110 1.19 21.19 35.54
N VAL A 111 1.06 20.32 34.54
CA VAL A 111 -0.11 19.44 34.43
C VAL A 111 -0.11 18.38 35.53
N TRP A 112 1.06 17.88 35.92
CA TRP A 112 1.18 16.84 36.95
C TRP A 112 1.00 17.37 38.37
N THR A 113 1.20 18.66 38.62
CA THR A 113 0.89 19.27 39.92
C THR A 113 -0.61 19.52 40.13
N GLN A 114 -1.42 19.51 39.07
CA GLN A 114 -2.87 19.72 39.12
C GLN A 114 -3.68 18.43 39.42
N GLY A 115 -3.08 17.45 40.10
CA GLY A 115 -3.77 16.21 40.52
C GLY A 115 -4.03 15.20 39.40
N VAL A 116 -3.44 15.38 38.21
CA VAL A 116 -3.59 14.46 37.07
C VAL A 116 -2.47 13.43 37.08
N SER A 117 -2.80 12.15 37.21
CA SER A 117 -1.80 11.07 37.15
C SER A 117 -1.16 10.95 35.76
N ARG A 118 0.12 10.59 35.72
CA ARG A 118 0.89 10.40 34.48
C ARG A 118 0.24 9.41 33.50
N LEU A 119 -0.34 8.33 34.04
CA LEU A 119 -1.03 7.32 33.24
C LEU A 119 -2.32 7.87 32.62
N ARG A 120 -3.16 8.56 33.41
CA ARG A 120 -4.40 9.16 32.90
C ARG A 120 -4.11 10.23 31.86
N TRP A 121 -3.06 11.01 32.06
CA TRP A 121 -2.58 11.99 31.08
C TRP A 121 -2.18 11.31 29.75
N ALA A 122 -1.36 10.27 29.80
CA ALA A 122 -0.89 9.56 28.61
C ALA A 122 -2.05 8.88 27.85
N LEU A 123 -2.91 8.14 28.56
CA LEU A 123 -4.02 7.42 27.95
C LEU A 123 -5.01 8.35 27.25
N VAL A 124 -5.37 9.48 27.88
CA VAL A 124 -6.30 10.43 27.27
C VAL A 124 -5.70 11.08 26.02
N LYS A 125 -4.40 11.45 26.05
CA LYS A 125 -3.75 12.07 24.89
C LYS A 125 -3.56 11.08 23.75
N PHE A 126 -3.02 9.92 24.04
CA PHE A 126 -2.78 8.89 23.03
C PHE A 126 -4.10 8.42 22.44
N GLY A 127 -5.11 8.18 23.27
CA GLY A 127 -6.44 7.78 22.82
C GLY A 127 -7.08 8.83 21.90
N LEU A 128 -7.04 10.12 22.25
CA LEU A 128 -7.60 11.18 21.42
C LEU A 128 -6.90 11.26 20.05
N VAL A 129 -5.56 11.25 20.04
CA VAL A 129 -4.78 11.37 18.81
C VAL A 129 -4.95 10.12 17.94
N LEU A 130 -4.85 8.92 18.52
CA LEU A 130 -5.03 7.67 17.77
C LEU A 130 -6.45 7.52 17.22
N ALA A 131 -7.48 7.94 17.97
CA ALA A 131 -8.85 7.94 17.46
C ALA A 131 -9.01 8.90 16.26
N GLY A 132 -8.44 10.11 16.35
CA GLY A 132 -8.41 11.05 15.23
C GLY A 132 -7.63 10.50 14.02
N THR A 133 -6.47 9.91 14.25
CA THR A 133 -5.65 9.27 13.21
C THR A 133 -6.40 8.12 12.56
N LEU A 134 -7.09 7.27 13.32
CA LEU A 134 -7.90 6.18 12.78
C LEU A 134 -8.97 6.72 11.83
N ILE A 135 -9.75 7.72 12.25
CA ILE A 135 -10.80 8.33 11.43
C ILE A 135 -10.21 8.92 10.15
N VAL A 136 -9.17 9.75 10.27
CA VAL A 136 -8.51 10.39 9.11
C VAL A 136 -7.98 9.34 8.14
N SER A 137 -7.37 8.28 8.67
CA SER A 137 -6.78 7.23 7.84
C SER A 137 -7.78 6.34 7.16
N VAL A 138 -8.87 5.99 7.81
CA VAL A 138 -9.99 5.29 7.17
C VAL A 138 -10.58 6.16 6.05
N CYS A 139 -10.79 7.46 6.30
CA CYS A 139 -11.32 8.37 5.29
C CYS A 139 -10.45 8.43 4.03
N TYR A 140 -9.15 8.71 4.16
CA TYR A 140 -8.29 8.78 2.97
C TYR A 140 -8.07 7.39 2.33
N ALA A 141 -8.02 6.31 3.11
CA ALA A 141 -7.83 4.96 2.58
C ALA A 141 -9.03 4.52 1.73
N LEU A 142 -10.26 4.80 2.17
CA LEU A 142 -11.47 4.55 1.39
C LEU A 142 -11.50 5.40 0.12
N LEU A 143 -11.18 6.69 0.23
CA LEU A 143 -11.16 7.60 -0.90
C LEU A 143 -10.13 7.16 -1.96
N LEU A 144 -8.91 6.82 -1.55
CA LEU A 144 -7.85 6.34 -2.45
C LEU A 144 -8.17 4.98 -3.05
N SER A 145 -8.76 4.07 -2.26
CA SER A 145 -9.19 2.75 -2.75
C SER A 145 -10.23 2.89 -3.85
N TRP A 146 -11.26 3.72 -3.62
CA TRP A 146 -12.26 4.02 -4.64
C TRP A 146 -11.64 4.69 -5.86
N TRP A 147 -10.78 5.70 -5.66
CA TRP A 147 -10.16 6.46 -6.74
C TRP A 147 -9.27 5.59 -7.65
N LEU A 148 -8.54 4.62 -7.07
CA LEU A 148 -7.66 3.71 -7.81
C LEU A 148 -8.36 2.49 -8.41
N GLU A 149 -9.60 2.21 -8.04
CA GLU A 149 -10.28 0.97 -8.45
C GLU A 149 -10.28 0.77 -9.97
N PRO A 150 -10.68 1.76 -10.82
CA PRO A 150 -10.65 1.58 -12.28
C PRO A 150 -9.24 1.34 -12.84
N LEU A 151 -8.24 2.04 -12.29
CA LEU A 151 -6.84 1.89 -12.68
C LEU A 151 -6.29 0.51 -12.31
N SER A 152 -6.68 -0.01 -11.15
CA SER A 152 -6.27 -1.33 -10.70
C SER A 152 -6.87 -2.45 -11.54
N GLN A 153 -8.11 -2.29 -12.01
CA GLN A 153 -8.77 -3.24 -12.90
C GLN A 153 -8.24 -3.16 -14.35
N ALA A 154 -7.92 -1.96 -14.83
CA ALA A 154 -7.39 -1.76 -16.18
C ALA A 154 -5.91 -2.15 -16.32
N GLY A 155 -5.14 -2.12 -15.23
CA GLY A 155 -3.68 -2.27 -15.24
C GLY A 155 -3.16 -3.43 -14.41
N GLN A 156 -2.14 -3.17 -13.59
CA GLN A 156 -1.35 -4.19 -12.89
C GLN A 156 -2.03 -4.84 -11.68
N GLY A 157 -3.33 -4.62 -11.46
CA GLY A 157 -4.03 -5.16 -10.30
C GLY A 157 -3.75 -4.41 -8.99
N ARG A 158 -4.44 -4.86 -7.94
CA ARG A 158 -4.38 -4.28 -6.59
C ARG A 158 -3.17 -4.75 -5.77
N LEU A 159 -2.56 -5.87 -6.15
CA LEU A 159 -1.37 -6.42 -5.48
C LEU A 159 -0.05 -5.80 -5.94
N ALA A 160 -0.05 -5.02 -7.03
CA ALA A 160 1.14 -4.29 -7.46
C ALA A 160 1.68 -3.41 -6.34
N GLU A 161 3.01 -3.34 -6.20
CA GLU A 161 3.71 -2.83 -5.00
C GLU A 161 3.16 -1.49 -4.49
N LEU A 162 3.03 -0.50 -5.37
CA LEU A 162 2.56 0.83 -5.00
C LEU A 162 1.05 0.90 -4.80
N ASN A 163 0.26 0.09 -5.51
CA ASN A 163 -1.20 0.05 -5.37
C ASN A 163 -1.60 -0.60 -4.04
N PHE A 164 -0.90 -1.65 -3.65
CA PHE A 164 -1.15 -2.39 -2.41
C PHE A 164 -1.04 -1.48 -1.17
N ASP A 165 -0.05 -0.59 -1.15
CA ASP A 165 0.29 0.20 0.03
C ASP A 165 -0.63 1.41 0.28
N VAL A 166 -1.41 1.81 -0.71
CA VAL A 166 -2.31 2.98 -0.64
C VAL A 166 -3.79 2.59 -0.67
N GLN A 167 -4.10 1.29 -0.79
CA GLN A 167 -5.46 0.76 -0.82
C GLN A 167 -5.75 -0.17 0.37
N GLY A 168 -7.03 -0.35 0.68
CA GLY A 168 -7.47 -1.30 1.70
C GLY A 168 -7.10 -0.89 3.12
N VAL A 169 -6.71 -1.87 3.95
CA VAL A 169 -6.46 -1.68 5.39
C VAL A 169 -4.99 -1.39 5.73
N ALA A 170 -4.07 -1.74 4.84
CA ALA A 170 -2.64 -1.47 4.96
C ALA A 170 -2.32 0.01 5.30
N PRO A 171 -2.80 1.01 4.55
CA PRO A 171 -2.48 2.41 4.84
C PRO A 171 -2.98 2.87 6.22
N VAL A 172 -4.07 2.29 6.74
CA VAL A 172 -4.61 2.56 8.09
C VAL A 172 -3.70 1.98 9.17
N ALA A 173 -3.19 0.76 8.96
CA ALA A 173 -2.23 0.17 9.88
C ALA A 173 -0.90 0.93 9.89
N TYR A 174 -0.44 1.39 8.71
CA TYR A 174 0.78 2.18 8.59
C TYR A 174 0.68 3.53 9.31
N THR A 175 -0.46 4.23 9.24
CA THR A 175 -0.65 5.50 9.97
C THR A 175 -0.63 5.30 11.47
N LEU A 176 -1.35 4.30 11.96
CA LEU A 176 -1.40 4.00 13.39
C LEU A 176 0.00 3.64 13.92
N TYR A 177 0.74 2.82 13.18
CA TYR A 177 2.13 2.52 13.48
C TYR A 177 3.01 3.77 13.43
N ALA A 178 2.93 4.59 12.40
CA ALA A 178 3.75 5.80 12.26
C ALA A 178 3.51 6.78 13.43
N VAL A 179 2.25 6.94 13.87
CA VAL A 179 1.91 7.74 15.04
C VAL A 179 2.43 7.11 16.32
N ALA A 180 2.27 5.80 16.52
CA ALA A 180 2.80 5.09 17.68
C ALA A 180 4.33 5.18 17.78
N LEU A 181 5.03 5.03 16.64
CA LEU A 181 6.47 5.20 16.52
C LEU A 181 6.90 6.63 16.85
N GLY A 182 6.20 7.62 16.30
CA GLY A 182 6.41 9.03 16.63
C GLY A 182 6.25 9.28 18.13
N ILE A 183 5.17 8.80 18.74
CA ILE A 183 4.93 8.93 20.19
C ILE A 183 6.09 8.32 20.99
N PHE A 184 6.47 7.09 20.66
CA PHE A 184 7.57 6.38 21.33
C PHE A 184 8.90 7.16 21.19
N ALA A 185 9.27 7.55 19.97
CA ALA A 185 10.46 8.37 19.74
C ALA A 185 10.40 9.70 20.52
N GLY A 186 9.24 10.34 20.57
CA GLY A 186 9.03 11.56 21.36
C GLY A 186 9.25 11.36 22.86
N THR A 187 8.90 10.18 23.39
CA THR A 187 9.14 9.83 24.80
C THR A 187 10.61 9.53 25.11
N VAL A 188 11.34 8.97 24.15
CA VAL A 188 12.74 8.57 24.29
C VAL A 188 13.66 9.78 24.16
N TRP A 189 13.54 10.54 23.08
CA TRP A 189 14.45 11.67 22.79
C TRP A 189 14.06 12.96 23.49
N ARG A 190 12.79 13.14 23.87
CA ARG A 190 12.28 14.31 24.62
C ARG A 190 12.46 15.67 23.94
N ARG A 191 12.88 15.68 22.67
CA ARG A 191 13.03 16.86 21.80
C ARG A 191 12.40 16.57 20.46
N VAL A 192 11.70 17.55 19.88
CA VAL A 192 10.85 17.33 18.70
C VAL A 192 11.66 16.91 17.48
N LEU A 193 12.75 17.63 17.17
CA LEU A 193 13.58 17.37 15.99
C LEU A 193 14.20 15.96 15.96
N PRO A 194 14.93 15.49 16.99
CA PRO A 194 15.48 14.15 16.96
C PRO A 194 14.40 13.05 17.02
N ALA A 195 13.26 13.30 17.66
CA ALA A 195 12.13 12.37 17.64
C ALA A 195 11.54 12.21 16.23
N MET A 196 11.40 13.32 15.48
CA MET A 196 10.96 13.30 14.09
C MET A 196 11.94 12.52 13.20
N ALA A 197 13.25 12.77 13.36
CA ALA A 197 14.28 12.05 12.61
C ALA A 197 14.26 10.54 12.89
N ALA A 198 14.17 10.14 14.17
CA ALA A 198 14.09 8.74 14.55
C ALA A 198 12.82 8.06 14.02
N ALA A 199 11.67 8.75 14.06
CA ALA A 199 10.42 8.22 13.52
C ALA A 199 10.47 8.05 12.00
N LEU A 200 11.06 9.01 11.28
CA LEU A 200 11.27 8.94 9.83
C LEU A 200 12.12 7.72 9.45
N ILE A 201 13.30 7.60 10.07
CA ILE A 201 14.25 6.52 9.78
C ILE A 201 13.62 5.16 10.15
N GLY A 202 13.00 5.05 11.33
CA GLY A 202 12.38 3.80 11.78
C GLY A 202 11.20 3.37 10.91
N PHE A 203 10.39 4.32 10.44
CA PHE A 203 9.26 4.02 9.55
C PHE A 203 9.76 3.52 8.18
N LEU A 204 10.69 4.26 7.55
CA LEU A 204 11.24 3.88 6.25
C LEU A 204 11.97 2.54 6.34
N ALA A 205 12.80 2.33 7.36
CA ALA A 205 13.53 1.07 7.54
C ALA A 205 12.58 -0.13 7.62
N LEU A 206 11.52 -0.06 8.43
CA LEU A 206 10.55 -1.16 8.52
C LEU A 206 9.83 -1.39 7.19
N ARG A 207 9.43 -0.31 6.50
CA ARG A 207 8.75 -0.40 5.20
C ARG A 207 9.65 -1.04 4.14
N PHE A 208 10.93 -0.66 4.07
CA PHE A 208 11.88 -1.28 3.15
C PHE A 208 12.12 -2.76 3.45
N VAL A 209 12.27 -3.13 4.72
CA VAL A 209 12.44 -4.54 5.13
C VAL A 209 11.22 -5.38 4.72
N LEU A 210 10.01 -4.87 4.92
CA LEU A 210 8.80 -5.60 4.55
C LEU A 210 8.63 -5.73 3.05
N LEU A 211 8.83 -4.63 2.31
CA LEU A 211 8.64 -4.59 0.87
C LEU A 211 9.68 -5.46 0.15
N LEU A 212 10.95 -5.41 0.55
CA LEU A 212 12.05 -6.13 -0.14
C LEU A 212 12.21 -7.57 0.32
N GLY A 213 11.82 -7.91 1.55
CA GLY A 213 12.17 -9.20 2.17
C GLY A 213 10.99 -10.01 2.64
N VAL A 214 10.04 -9.42 3.36
CA VAL A 214 9.06 -10.20 4.14
C VAL A 214 7.77 -10.47 3.36
N ARG A 215 7.29 -9.52 2.57
CA ARG A 215 5.98 -9.62 1.91
C ARG A 215 5.86 -10.83 0.98
N ALA A 216 6.93 -11.13 0.24
CA ALA A 216 6.99 -12.30 -0.66
C ALA A 216 6.86 -13.64 0.06
N HIS A 217 7.03 -13.67 1.39
CA HIS A 217 6.99 -14.88 2.21
C HIS A 217 5.70 -15.04 3.04
N PHE A 218 4.74 -14.11 2.92
CA PHE A 218 3.48 -14.22 3.68
C PHE A 218 2.61 -15.38 3.24
N LEU A 219 2.66 -15.74 1.96
CA LEU A 219 1.91 -16.83 1.37
C LEU A 219 2.79 -17.54 0.32
N PRO A 220 2.51 -18.82 0.03
CA PRO A 220 3.26 -19.55 -0.99
C PRO A 220 3.01 -18.94 -2.38
N ILE A 221 4.12 -18.71 -3.09
CA ILE A 221 4.12 -18.23 -4.48
C ILE A 221 3.65 -19.38 -5.39
N SER A 222 2.83 -19.06 -6.40
CA SER A 222 2.36 -20.01 -7.40
C SER A 222 3.21 -19.94 -8.66
N GLU A 223 3.48 -21.08 -9.29
CA GLU A 223 4.09 -21.15 -10.62
C GLU A 223 3.03 -21.58 -11.63
N ARG A 224 2.93 -20.85 -12.74
CA ARG A 224 2.16 -21.27 -13.91
C ARG A 224 3.04 -21.32 -15.13
N THR A 225 2.74 -22.27 -16.02
CA THR A 225 3.48 -22.47 -17.26
C THR A 225 2.52 -22.57 -18.43
N TYR A 226 2.91 -22.04 -19.59
CA TYR A 226 2.10 -22.10 -20.80
C TYR A 226 2.99 -22.11 -22.05
N PRO A 227 2.54 -22.73 -23.16
CA PRO A 227 3.40 -22.96 -24.31
C PRO A 227 3.78 -21.65 -25.00
N VAL A 228 4.98 -21.58 -25.56
CA VAL A 228 5.40 -20.46 -26.43
C VAL A 228 4.69 -20.49 -27.78
N ILE A 229 4.22 -21.66 -28.21
CA ILE A 229 3.44 -21.86 -29.43
C ILE A 229 1.98 -22.09 -29.05
N GLY A 230 1.09 -21.22 -29.52
CA GLY A 230 -0.34 -21.33 -29.24
C GLY A 230 -1.00 -19.97 -29.03
N GLN A 231 -2.29 -20.02 -28.71
CA GLN A 231 -3.12 -18.84 -28.46
C GLN A 231 -3.53 -18.71 -26.97
N ILE A 232 -2.90 -19.49 -26.09
CA ILE A 232 -3.16 -19.50 -24.64
C ILE A 232 -2.38 -18.36 -23.99
N ARG A 233 -3.08 -17.46 -23.28
CA ARG A 233 -2.50 -16.32 -22.54
C ARG A 233 -2.95 -16.32 -21.08
N PRO A 234 -2.08 -15.94 -20.14
CA PRO A 234 -2.49 -15.56 -18.80
C PRO A 234 -3.58 -14.49 -18.82
N ASN A 235 -4.62 -14.68 -18.01
CA ASN A 235 -5.63 -13.65 -17.79
C ASN A 235 -5.06 -12.54 -16.90
N SER A 236 -4.70 -11.40 -17.51
CA SER A 236 -4.15 -10.23 -16.82
C SER A 236 -5.14 -9.56 -15.86
N THR A 237 -6.45 -9.83 -16.01
CA THR A 237 -7.50 -9.22 -15.17
C THR A 237 -7.61 -9.82 -13.77
N LEU A 238 -6.95 -10.96 -13.52
CA LEU A 238 -6.95 -11.60 -12.22
C LEU A 238 -6.23 -10.77 -11.14
N GLY A 239 -5.46 -9.75 -11.55
CA GLY A 239 -4.73 -8.87 -10.63
C GLY A 239 -3.57 -9.58 -9.93
N ASP A 240 -3.00 -10.57 -10.61
CA ASP A 240 -1.87 -11.35 -10.15
C ASP A 240 -0.61 -10.49 -10.02
N TRP A 241 0.12 -10.63 -8.91
CA TRP A 241 1.40 -9.97 -8.74
C TRP A 241 2.51 -10.86 -9.25
N ILE A 242 3.14 -10.45 -10.35
CA ILE A 242 4.16 -11.21 -11.05
C ILE A 242 5.53 -10.90 -10.43
N TYR A 243 6.18 -11.92 -9.85
CA TYR A 243 7.54 -11.81 -9.30
C TYR A 243 8.61 -12.02 -10.37
N SER A 244 8.42 -13.01 -11.22
CA SER A 244 9.36 -13.31 -12.29
C SER A 244 8.67 -13.97 -13.46
N VAL A 245 9.16 -13.68 -14.65
CA VAL A 245 8.72 -14.31 -15.89
C VAL A 245 9.92 -14.76 -16.69
N GLY A 246 9.72 -15.73 -17.57
CA GLY A 246 10.76 -16.13 -18.51
C GLY A 246 10.32 -17.27 -19.40
N ILE A 247 11.26 -17.70 -20.23
CA ILE A 247 11.12 -18.86 -21.12
C ILE A 247 12.09 -19.92 -20.63
N LYS A 248 11.57 -21.13 -20.40
CA LYS A 248 12.35 -22.34 -20.13
C LYS A 248 12.36 -23.22 -21.37
N ASP A 249 13.48 -23.89 -21.62
CA ASP A 249 13.55 -24.94 -22.65
C ASP A 249 12.87 -26.24 -22.17
N ALA A 250 12.82 -27.25 -23.04
CA ALA A 250 12.28 -28.57 -22.69
C ALA A 250 13.01 -29.28 -21.52
N SER A 251 14.25 -28.87 -21.19
CA SER A 251 15.00 -29.38 -20.04
C SER A 251 14.68 -28.64 -18.74
N GLY A 252 13.86 -27.58 -18.80
CA GLY A 252 13.51 -26.73 -17.67
C GLY A 252 14.53 -25.61 -17.39
N LYS A 253 15.58 -25.48 -18.22
CA LYS A 253 16.58 -24.43 -18.07
C LYS A 253 16.03 -23.11 -18.59
N VAL A 254 16.21 -22.03 -17.82
CA VAL A 254 15.83 -20.67 -18.25
C VAL A 254 16.72 -20.24 -19.40
N VAL A 255 16.13 -20.09 -20.59
CA VAL A 255 16.81 -19.64 -21.82
C VAL A 255 16.64 -18.15 -22.07
N ALA A 256 15.55 -17.55 -21.56
CA ALA A 256 15.35 -16.11 -21.57
C ALA A 256 14.66 -15.65 -20.29
N ALA A 257 15.34 -14.87 -19.46
CA ALA A 257 14.76 -14.28 -18.26
C ALA A 257 14.04 -12.97 -18.61
N ASN A 258 12.95 -12.66 -17.89
CA ASN A 258 12.14 -11.44 -18.05
C ASN A 258 11.57 -11.23 -19.47
N GLN A 259 11.47 -12.32 -20.24
CA GLN A 259 10.87 -12.32 -21.56
C GLN A 259 9.75 -13.33 -21.62
N GLN A 260 8.71 -12.98 -22.34
CA GLN A 260 7.61 -13.89 -22.65
C GLN A 260 7.32 -13.77 -24.13
N ILE A 261 7.01 -14.89 -24.76
CA ILE A 261 6.71 -14.90 -26.18
C ILE A 261 5.51 -15.78 -26.46
N GLN A 262 4.75 -15.36 -27.47
CA GLN A 262 3.67 -16.15 -27.98
C GLN A 262 3.68 -16.11 -29.50
N CYS A 263 3.87 -17.28 -30.09
CA CYS A 263 3.88 -17.50 -31.52
C CYS A 263 2.59 -18.20 -31.95
N ALA A 264 2.07 -17.81 -33.11
CA ALA A 264 0.93 -18.48 -33.70
C ALA A 264 1.27 -19.95 -34.04
N PRO A 265 0.31 -20.88 -33.96
CA PRO A 265 0.53 -22.27 -34.37
C PRO A 265 1.02 -22.42 -35.81
N ALA A 266 0.62 -21.51 -36.70
CA ALA A 266 1.00 -21.52 -38.11
C ALA A 266 2.51 -21.33 -38.36
N VAL A 267 3.25 -20.77 -37.38
CA VAL A 267 4.72 -20.62 -37.46
C VAL A 267 5.46 -21.69 -36.66
N ALA A 268 4.75 -22.70 -36.13
CA ALA A 268 5.36 -23.84 -35.45
C ALA A 268 6.27 -24.61 -36.41
N GLY A 269 7.53 -24.81 -36.02
CA GLY A 269 8.51 -25.54 -36.83
C GLY A 269 9.17 -24.71 -37.94
N ASN A 270 8.85 -23.42 -38.11
CA ASN A 270 9.63 -22.54 -38.97
C ASN A 270 11.00 -22.25 -38.30
N PRO A 271 12.13 -22.73 -38.85
CA PRO A 271 13.45 -22.56 -38.23
C PRO A 271 13.92 -21.10 -38.18
N ASN A 272 13.33 -20.22 -38.99
CA ASN A 272 13.58 -18.77 -38.97
C ASN A 272 12.50 -17.99 -38.20
N GLY A 273 11.56 -18.69 -37.56
CA GLY A 273 10.49 -18.06 -36.78
C GLY A 273 10.98 -17.54 -35.42
N PRO A 274 10.28 -16.57 -34.81
CA PRO A 274 10.71 -15.95 -33.56
C PRO A 274 10.76 -16.92 -32.37
N CYS A 275 9.99 -18.02 -32.41
CA CYS A 275 10.04 -19.06 -31.38
C CYS A 275 11.10 -20.16 -31.63
N ALA A 276 11.71 -20.22 -32.82
CA ALA A 276 12.70 -21.25 -33.14
C ALA A 276 13.96 -21.11 -32.28
N ALA A 277 14.32 -19.88 -31.89
CA ALA A 277 15.48 -19.56 -31.08
C ALA A 277 15.48 -20.23 -29.70
N PHE A 278 14.32 -20.63 -29.17
CA PHE A 278 14.20 -21.25 -27.84
C PHE A 278 14.20 -22.78 -27.88
N GLY A 279 14.21 -23.38 -29.07
CA GLY A 279 14.19 -24.83 -29.26
C GLY A 279 12.80 -25.47 -29.11
N PRO A 280 12.67 -26.73 -29.55
CA PRO A 280 11.41 -27.47 -29.45
C PRO A 280 11.04 -27.73 -27.98
N GLY A 281 9.75 -27.58 -27.65
CA GLY A 281 9.24 -27.82 -26.30
C GLY A 281 9.49 -26.68 -25.30
N ALA A 282 9.96 -25.51 -25.75
CA ALA A 282 10.07 -24.34 -24.89
C ALA A 282 8.69 -23.86 -24.39
N TYR A 283 8.65 -23.36 -23.15
CA TYR A 283 7.43 -22.85 -22.51
C TYR A 283 7.72 -21.60 -21.69
N ASN A 284 6.72 -20.72 -21.62
CA ASN A 284 6.75 -19.58 -20.71
C ASN A 284 6.47 -20.06 -19.28
N PHE A 285 7.11 -19.43 -18.31
CA PHE A 285 6.77 -19.58 -16.90
C PHE A 285 6.50 -18.21 -16.27
N GLN A 286 5.65 -18.20 -15.25
CA GLN A 286 5.42 -17.05 -14.38
C GLN A 286 5.39 -17.53 -12.93
N LEU A 287 6.23 -16.91 -12.09
CA LEU A 287 6.10 -16.96 -10.64
C LEU A 287 5.26 -15.77 -10.21
N TYR A 288 4.13 -16.03 -9.57
CA TYR A 288 3.16 -15.01 -9.25
C TYR A 288 2.43 -15.28 -7.94
N GLN A 289 1.91 -14.21 -7.35
CA GLN A 289 0.95 -14.27 -6.27
C GLN A 289 -0.46 -14.09 -6.82
N PRO A 290 -1.38 -15.04 -6.60
CA PRO A 290 -2.76 -14.91 -7.07
C PRO A 290 -3.43 -13.63 -6.54
N GLY A 291 -4.12 -12.89 -7.41
CA GLY A 291 -4.83 -11.66 -7.04
C GLY A 291 -5.86 -11.81 -5.92
N GLY A 292 -6.48 -12.99 -5.83
CA GLY A 292 -7.40 -13.35 -4.73
C GLY A 292 -6.78 -13.28 -3.34
N ASN A 293 -5.44 -13.32 -3.24
CA ASN A 293 -4.71 -13.22 -1.97
C ASN A 293 -4.54 -11.77 -1.47
N PHE A 294 -5.12 -10.77 -2.15
CA PHE A 294 -5.09 -9.37 -1.72
C PHE A 294 -5.49 -9.19 -0.25
N TRP A 295 -6.68 -9.65 0.15
CA TRP A 295 -7.17 -9.46 1.52
C TRP A 295 -6.36 -10.23 2.58
N PRO A 296 -6.03 -11.52 2.39
CA PRO A 296 -5.13 -12.24 3.29
C PRO A 296 -3.82 -11.51 3.55
N ILE A 297 -3.13 -11.06 2.50
CA ILE A 297 -1.84 -10.35 2.60
C ILE A 297 -2.02 -9.00 3.31
N GLN A 298 -3.07 -8.25 2.97
CA GLN A 298 -3.43 -6.99 3.63
C GLN A 298 -3.66 -7.17 5.14
N PHE A 299 -4.36 -8.22 5.56
CA PHE A 299 -4.62 -8.47 6.98
C PHE A 299 -3.38 -8.93 7.74
N ILE A 300 -2.51 -9.75 7.12
CA ILE A 300 -1.23 -10.14 7.72
C ILE A 300 -0.35 -8.91 7.96
N GLU A 301 -0.19 -8.06 6.94
CA GLU A 301 0.63 -6.86 7.06
C GLU A 301 0.02 -5.85 8.04
N ALA A 302 -1.29 -5.62 7.97
CA ALA A 302 -1.99 -4.75 8.93
C ALA A 302 -1.89 -5.27 10.37
N GLY A 303 -2.01 -6.58 10.57
CA GLY A 303 -1.84 -7.24 11.87
C GLY A 303 -0.44 -7.02 12.45
N LEU A 304 0.59 -7.16 11.62
CA LEU A 304 1.97 -6.91 12.04
C LEU A 304 2.18 -5.45 12.48
N PHE A 305 1.74 -4.49 11.66
CA PHE A 305 1.90 -3.06 11.97
C PHE A 305 1.10 -2.62 13.20
N THR A 306 -0.12 -3.13 13.36
CA THR A 306 -0.95 -2.83 14.54
C THR A 306 -0.39 -3.47 15.81
N ALA A 307 0.18 -4.68 15.74
CA ALA A 307 0.87 -5.30 16.86
C ALA A 307 2.12 -4.50 17.26
N LEU A 308 2.94 -4.08 16.30
CA LEU A 308 4.10 -3.21 16.55
C LEU A 308 3.69 -1.86 17.15
N ALA A 309 2.59 -1.27 16.67
CA ALA A 309 2.04 -0.04 17.23
C ALA A 309 1.65 -0.23 18.71
N ALA A 310 0.98 -1.33 19.05
CA ALA A 310 0.59 -1.65 20.43
C ALA A 310 1.82 -1.81 21.35
N VAL A 311 2.87 -2.49 20.87
CA VAL A 311 4.14 -2.64 21.61
C VAL A 311 4.79 -1.27 21.86
N LEU A 312 4.90 -0.42 20.84
CA LEU A 312 5.48 0.92 20.95
C LEU A 312 4.70 1.81 21.93
N LEU A 313 3.37 1.78 21.88
CA LEU A 313 2.52 2.52 22.81
C LEU A 313 2.68 2.01 24.25
N TYR A 314 2.75 0.69 24.44
CA TYR A 314 3.01 0.10 25.75
C TYR A 314 4.36 0.55 26.32
N LEU A 315 5.42 0.52 25.51
CA LEU A 315 6.75 0.97 25.91
C LEU A 315 6.77 2.47 26.24
N ALA A 316 6.10 3.30 25.44
CA ALA A 316 5.96 4.73 25.68
C ALA A 316 5.26 5.01 27.03
N ILE A 317 4.15 4.32 27.31
CA ILE A 317 3.42 4.44 28.59
C ILE A 317 4.30 3.99 29.76
N ARG A 318 5.00 2.87 29.63
CA ARG A 318 5.93 2.36 30.66
C ARG A 318 7.03 3.37 30.95
N GLN A 319 7.60 3.99 29.92
CA GLN A 319 8.66 4.98 30.05
C GLN A 319 8.17 6.28 30.72
N ILE A 320 6.98 6.76 30.35
CA ILE A 320 6.34 7.91 31.00
C ILE A 320 6.11 7.65 32.50
N ARG A 321 5.69 6.44 32.87
CA ARG A 321 5.46 6.07 34.27
C ARG A 321 6.76 6.01 35.08
N THR A 322 7.84 5.50 34.50
CA THR A 322 9.04 5.10 35.24
C THR A 322 10.19 6.10 35.18
N ARG A 323 10.34 6.87 34.08
CA ARG A 323 11.57 7.64 33.81
C ARG A 323 11.40 9.14 33.61
N ILE A 324 10.16 9.65 33.55
CA ILE A 324 9.91 11.08 33.36
C ILE A 324 9.48 11.65 34.71
N ALA A 325 10.34 12.50 35.28
CA ALA A 325 10.16 13.16 36.57
C ALA A 325 9.67 14.59 36.37
#